data_AF-A0A1G1K7V5-F1
#
_entry.id   AF-A0A1G1K7V5-F1
#
_cell.length_a   1.000
_cell.length_b   1.000
_cell.length_c   1.000
_cell.angle_alpha   90.00
_cell.angle_beta   90.00
_cell.angle_gamma   90.00
#
_symmetry.space_group_name_H-M   'P 1'
#
loop_
_entity.id
_entity.type
_entity.pdbx_description
1 polymer ?
#
loop_
_entity_poly.entity_id
_entity_poly.type
_entity_poly.pdbx_seq_one_letter_code
_entity_poly.pdbx_strand_id
1 'polypeptide(L)'
;MKRKNQRKKFLIHKPFQLRYLLYIILLLAIFSAVGMIGSYYGNWASVIKAFSDSEIRNAVTTAAQLHEYEEVRRPSPKSEGVSLRSFRETELLSQRDREVIRNIMTQTNRRIVALGILLILLIGWGSIYLTHKVAGPVFRVNQSLREIHNGNLAIRIRFRKFDESQGLSARFNEMAASLDRSVGGMKRALREIPPSQATEALQKELDRFRTTSG
;
A
#
# COMPACT_ATOMS: atom_id res chain seq x y z
N MET A 1 -14.49 41.08 -4.49
CA MET A 1 -13.92 40.04 -5.39
C MET A 1 -14.24 38.64 -4.84
N LYS A 2 -15.21 37.92 -5.43
CA LYS A 2 -15.58 36.55 -4.99
C LYS A 2 -14.57 35.54 -5.53
N ARG A 3 -13.83 34.85 -4.65
CA ARG A 3 -12.95 33.73 -5.01
C ARG A 3 -13.80 32.60 -5.60
N LYS A 4 -13.61 32.35 -6.90
CA LYS A 4 -14.33 31.33 -7.68
C LYS A 4 -13.98 29.95 -7.13
N ASN A 5 -14.99 29.29 -6.55
CA ASN A 5 -14.92 27.95 -5.96
C ASN A 5 -14.38 26.94 -7.01
N GLN A 6 -13.10 26.58 -6.93
CA GLN A 6 -12.55 25.51 -7.76
C GLN A 6 -12.95 24.17 -7.13
N ARG A 7 -13.97 23.53 -7.73
CA ARG A 7 -14.48 22.22 -7.30
C ARG A 7 -13.33 21.20 -7.33
N LYS A 8 -12.92 20.71 -6.16
CA LYS A 8 -11.92 19.64 -6.00
C LYS A 8 -12.52 18.30 -6.47
N LYS A 9 -12.59 18.07 -7.78
CA LYS A 9 -12.85 16.73 -8.32
C LYS A 9 -11.59 15.89 -8.12
N PHE A 10 -11.55 15.14 -7.03
CA PHE A 10 -10.43 14.25 -6.67
C PHE A 10 -10.25 13.13 -7.73
N LEU A 11 -11.35 12.68 -8.33
CA LEU A 11 -11.35 11.61 -9.32
C LEU A 11 -11.39 12.20 -10.73
N ILE A 12 -10.22 12.34 -11.36
CA ILE A 12 -10.07 12.88 -12.71
C ILE A 12 -10.04 11.75 -13.74
N HIS A 13 -9.42 10.61 -13.42
CA HIS A 13 -9.35 9.43 -14.29
C HIS A 13 -9.43 8.12 -13.50
N LYS A 14 -10.65 7.57 -13.45
CA LYS A 14 -11.01 6.37 -12.69
C LYS A 14 -10.18 5.12 -13.03
N PRO A 15 -9.92 4.72 -14.30
CA PRO A 15 -9.28 3.44 -14.58
C PRO A 15 -7.78 3.42 -14.23
N PHE A 16 -7.09 4.55 -14.41
CA PHE A 16 -5.68 4.67 -14.01
C PHE A 16 -5.56 4.67 -12.48
N GLN A 17 -6.33 5.52 -11.79
CA GLN A 17 -6.32 5.56 -10.33
C GLN A 17 -6.67 4.21 -9.70
N LEU A 18 -7.61 3.45 -10.29
CA LEU A 18 -8.02 2.15 -9.76
C LEU A 18 -6.92 1.08 -9.86
N ARG A 19 -6.26 0.95 -11.02
CA ARG A 19 -5.18 -0.05 -11.21
C ARG A 19 -4.02 0.16 -10.23
N TYR A 20 -3.61 1.42 -10.03
CA TYR A 20 -2.52 1.73 -9.11
C TYR A 20 -2.95 1.69 -7.64
N LEU A 21 -4.19 2.05 -7.33
CA LEU A 21 -4.77 1.83 -6.00
C LEU A 21 -4.77 0.34 -5.65
N LEU A 22 -5.11 -0.53 -6.60
CA LEU A 22 -5.04 -1.99 -6.42
C LEU A 22 -3.61 -2.46 -6.13
N TYR A 23 -2.58 -1.94 -6.81
CA TYR A 23 -1.19 -2.29 -6.49
C TYR A 23 -0.79 -1.86 -5.07
N ILE A 24 -1.20 -0.67 -4.61
CA ILE A 24 -0.92 -0.21 -3.24
C ILE A 24 -1.66 -1.08 -2.22
N ILE A 25 -2.94 -1.37 -2.45
CA ILE A 25 -3.72 -2.26 -1.59
C ILE A 25 -3.08 -3.64 -1.53
N LEU A 26 -2.63 -4.18 -2.67
CA LEU A 26 -1.98 -5.48 -2.74
C LEU A 26 -0.64 -5.50 -1.99
N LEU A 27 0.19 -4.47 -2.16
CA LEU A 27 1.46 -4.34 -1.43
C LEU A 27 1.22 -4.21 0.09
N LEU A 28 0.22 -3.44 0.50
CA LEU A 28 -0.17 -3.29 1.89
C LEU A 28 -0.79 -4.58 2.45
N ALA A 29 -1.56 -5.31 1.66
CA ALA A 29 -2.10 -6.62 2.03
C ALA A 29 -0.97 -7.64 2.23
N ILE A 30 0.07 -7.63 1.37
CA ILE A 30 1.26 -8.46 1.55
C ILE A 30 1.97 -8.10 2.86
N PHE A 31 2.20 -6.81 3.12
CA PHE A 31 2.82 -6.35 4.37
C PHE A 31 2.00 -6.77 5.60
N SER A 32 0.68 -6.64 5.53
CA SER A 32 -0.25 -7.11 6.55
C SER A 32 -0.20 -8.63 6.73
N ALA A 33 -0.12 -9.40 5.64
CA ALA A 33 -0.04 -10.85 5.69
C ALA A 33 1.26 -11.30 6.38
N VAL A 34 2.39 -10.67 6.07
CA VAL A 34 3.68 -10.94 6.74
C VAL A 34 3.58 -10.66 8.24
N GLY A 35 3.00 -9.52 8.64
CA GLY A 35 2.78 -9.19 10.05
C GLY A 35 1.85 -10.16 10.77
N MET A 36 0.80 -10.63 10.08
CA MET A 36 -0.15 -11.60 10.61
C MET A 36 0.49 -12.99 10.78
N ILE A 37 1.28 -13.44 9.80
CA ILE A 37 2.04 -14.69 9.87
C ILE A 37 3.05 -14.64 11.02
N GLY A 38 3.83 -13.55 11.12
CA GLY A 38 4.78 -13.38 12.22
C GLY A 38 4.10 -13.39 13.59
N SER A 39 2.95 -12.71 13.71
CA SER A 39 2.15 -12.74 14.93
C SER A 39 1.62 -14.15 15.22
N TYR A 40 1.11 -14.87 14.23
CA TYR A 40 0.58 -16.22 14.39
C TYR A 40 1.61 -17.17 15.00
N TYR A 41 2.81 -17.23 14.44
CA TYR A 41 3.88 -18.08 14.97
C TYR A 41 4.35 -17.63 16.36
N GLY A 42 4.44 -16.32 16.60
CA GLY A 42 4.79 -15.79 17.92
C GLY A 42 3.76 -16.16 19.01
N ASN A 43 2.47 -16.12 18.67
CA ASN A 43 1.39 -16.54 19.56
C ASN A 43 1.47 -18.04 19.86
N TRP A 44 1.59 -18.88 18.83
CA TRP A 44 1.72 -20.32 19.00
C TRP A 44 2.95 -20.70 19.82
N ALA A 45 4.10 -20.04 19.60
CA ALA A 45 5.29 -20.25 20.42
C ALA A 45 5.05 -19.85 21.89
N SER A 46 4.34 -18.75 22.14
CA SER A 46 3.98 -18.33 23.50
C SER A 46 3.04 -19.31 24.20
N VAL A 47 2.07 -19.86 23.46
CA VAL A 47 1.13 -20.87 23.97
C VAL A 47 1.88 -22.16 24.30
N ILE A 48 2.71 -22.65 23.38
CA ILE A 48 3.54 -23.85 23.60
C ILE A 48 4.45 -23.64 24.82
N LYS A 49 5.06 -22.46 24.95
CA LYS A 49 5.92 -22.14 26.10
C LYS A 49 5.15 -22.24 27.42
N ALA A 50 3.93 -21.71 27.49
CA ALA A 50 3.08 -21.79 28.68
C ALA A 50 2.73 -23.24 29.04
N PHE A 51 2.42 -24.10 28.05
CA PHE A 51 2.14 -25.52 28.31
C PHE A 51 3.38 -26.39 28.52
N SER A 52 4.56 -25.93 28.08
CA SER A 52 5.84 -26.61 28.30
C SER A 52 6.45 -26.30 29.66
N ASP A 53 5.85 -25.40 30.43
CA ASP A 53 6.43 -24.96 31.69
C ASP A 53 6.49 -26.12 32.68
N SER A 54 7.66 -26.26 33.32
CA SER A 54 7.98 -27.37 34.21
C SER A 54 7.07 -27.43 35.43
N GLU A 55 6.42 -26.32 35.76
CA GLU A 55 5.55 -26.14 36.92
C GLU A 55 4.30 -27.03 36.84
N ILE A 56 3.62 -27.10 35.69
CA ILE A 56 2.42 -27.94 35.51
C ILE A 56 2.80 -29.42 35.50
N ARG A 57 3.89 -29.79 34.82
CA ARG A 57 4.38 -31.18 34.79
C ARG A 57 4.76 -31.66 36.18
N ASN A 58 5.53 -30.87 36.93
CA ASN A 58 5.98 -31.22 38.27
C ASN A 58 4.84 -31.21 39.29
N ALA A 59 3.89 -30.28 39.18
CA ALA A 59 2.72 -30.25 40.04
C ALA A 59 1.84 -31.50 39.85
N VAL A 60 1.58 -31.89 38.60
CA VAL A 60 0.77 -33.09 38.30
C VAL A 60 1.50 -34.37 38.72
N THR A 61 2.81 -34.48 38.47
CA THR A 61 3.57 -35.68 38.88
C THR A 61 3.75 -35.76 40.39
N THR A 62 3.99 -34.63 41.06
CA THR A 62 4.11 -34.58 42.52
C THR A 62 2.79 -34.87 43.20
N ALA A 63 1.67 -34.35 42.69
CA ALA A 63 0.34 -34.68 43.19
C ALA A 63 -0.01 -36.16 42.99
N ALA A 64 0.34 -36.75 41.85
CA ALA A 64 0.16 -38.18 41.58
C ALA A 64 1.02 -39.05 42.51
N GLN A 65 2.29 -38.67 42.71
CA GLN A 65 3.20 -39.38 43.61
C GLN A 65 2.76 -39.28 45.07
N LEU A 66 2.36 -38.09 45.54
CA LEU A 66 1.86 -37.92 46.91
C LEU A 66 0.63 -38.80 47.19
N HIS A 67 -0.28 -38.89 46.22
CA HIS A 67 -1.45 -39.76 46.32
C HIS A 67 -1.06 -41.24 46.43
N GLU A 68 -0.16 -41.70 45.58
CA GLU A 68 0.34 -43.08 45.59
C GLU A 68 1.05 -43.42 46.92
N TYR A 69 1.84 -42.49 47.47
CA TYR A 69 2.46 -42.63 48.79
C TYR A 69 1.45 -42.65 49.94
N GLU A 70 0.40 -41.83 49.89
CA GLU A 70 -0.66 -41.80 50.91
C GLU A 70 -1.49 -43.09 50.92
N GLU A 71 -1.81 -43.66 49.75
CA GLU A 71 -2.50 -44.95 49.63
C GLU A 71 -1.71 -46.11 50.24
N VAL A 72 -0.40 -46.17 49.98
CA VAL A 72 0.48 -47.23 50.52
C VAL A 72 0.65 -47.08 52.03
N ARG A 73 0.72 -45.85 52.54
CA ARG A 73 0.95 -45.58 53.97
C ARG A 73 -0.30 -45.76 54.82
N ARG A 74 -1.49 -45.52 54.27
CA ARG A 74 -2.78 -45.72 54.94
C ARG A 74 -3.75 -46.37 53.94
N PRO A 75 -3.89 -47.70 53.92
CA PRO A 75 -4.92 -48.35 53.14
C PRO A 75 -6.28 -48.01 53.75
N SER A 76 -6.84 -46.86 53.34
CA SER A 76 -8.14 -46.39 53.79
C SER A 76 -9.22 -47.17 53.02
N PRO A 77 -10.24 -47.74 53.69
CA PRO A 77 -11.27 -48.49 52.99
C PRO A 77 -12.17 -47.51 52.23
N LYS A 78 -12.04 -47.50 50.90
CA LYS A 78 -12.89 -46.79 49.94
C LYS A 78 -13.05 -45.29 50.22
N SER A 79 -12.02 -44.50 49.91
CA SER A 79 -12.24 -43.08 49.60
C SER A 79 -12.23 -42.91 48.09
N GLU A 80 -13.41 -42.63 47.54
CA GLU A 80 -13.65 -42.26 46.16
C GLU A 80 -12.80 -41.05 45.75
N GLY A 81 -12.02 -41.22 44.69
CA GLY A 81 -11.55 -40.14 43.83
C GLY A 81 -10.36 -39.34 44.34
N VAL A 82 -9.45 -39.05 43.40
CA VAL A 82 -8.35 -38.09 43.52
C VAL A 82 -8.82 -36.86 44.33
N SER A 83 -8.13 -36.57 45.43
CA SER A 83 -8.50 -35.57 46.44
C SER A 83 -8.88 -34.21 45.85
N LEU A 84 -10.05 -33.68 46.21
CA LEU A 84 -10.51 -32.33 45.85
C LEU A 84 -9.52 -31.21 46.23
N ARG A 85 -8.59 -31.43 47.16
CA ARG A 85 -7.54 -30.46 47.51
C ARG A 85 -6.42 -30.38 46.47
N SER A 86 -5.98 -31.52 45.90
CA SER A 86 -5.00 -31.51 44.81
C SER A 86 -5.63 -30.97 43.52
N PHE A 87 -6.94 -31.18 43.33
CA PHE A 87 -7.71 -30.46 42.31
C PHE A 87 -7.80 -28.95 42.58
N ARG A 88 -7.96 -28.52 43.83
CA ARG A 88 -8.01 -27.08 44.18
C ARG A 88 -6.69 -26.35 43.90
N GLU A 89 -5.54 -26.98 44.11
CA GLU A 89 -4.24 -26.40 43.74
C GLU A 89 -4.03 -26.34 42.22
N THR A 90 -4.46 -27.37 41.49
CA THR A 90 -4.50 -27.32 40.02
C THR A 90 -5.51 -26.31 39.49
N GLU A 91 -6.58 -26.01 40.24
CA GLU A 91 -7.54 -24.95 39.94
C GLU A 91 -6.95 -23.55 40.21
N LEU A 92 -6.09 -23.39 41.23
CA LEU A 92 -5.31 -22.17 41.47
C LEU A 92 -4.21 -21.96 40.42
N LEU A 93 -3.55 -23.03 39.96
CA LEU A 93 -2.66 -22.98 38.79
C LEU A 93 -3.43 -22.60 37.52
N SER A 94 -4.64 -23.14 37.33
CA SER A 94 -5.54 -22.73 36.24
C SER A 94 -5.88 -21.23 36.28
N GLN A 95 -6.01 -20.63 37.46
CA GLN A 95 -6.22 -19.17 37.59
C GLN A 95 -4.99 -18.38 37.12
N ARG A 96 -3.77 -18.81 37.49
CA ARG A 96 -2.52 -18.19 37.03
C ARG A 96 -2.30 -18.38 35.53
N ASP A 97 -2.61 -19.56 34.99
CA ASP A 97 -2.58 -19.85 33.55
C ASP A 97 -3.56 -18.97 32.77
N ARG A 98 -4.76 -18.75 33.32
CA ARG A 98 -5.76 -17.83 32.74
C ARG A 98 -5.24 -16.40 32.69
N GLU A 99 -4.48 -15.95 33.69
CA GLU A 99 -3.87 -14.61 33.68
C GLU A 99 -2.76 -14.50 32.63
N VAL A 100 -1.91 -15.53 32.50
CA VAL A 100 -0.86 -15.57 31.46
C VAL A 100 -1.49 -15.57 30.07
N ILE A 101 -2.49 -16.43 29.81
CA ILE A 101 -3.22 -16.47 28.54
C ILE A 101 -3.93 -15.15 28.27
N ARG A 102 -4.57 -14.54 29.28
CA ARG A 102 -5.22 -13.23 29.15
C ARG A 102 -4.21 -12.15 28.80
N ASN A 103 -3.02 -12.15 29.39
CA ASN A 103 -1.95 -11.21 29.06
C ASN A 103 -1.41 -11.43 27.64
N ILE A 104 -1.26 -12.68 27.20
CA ILE A 104 -0.85 -13.00 25.83
C ILE A 104 -1.92 -12.51 24.83
N MET A 105 -3.19 -12.84 25.07
CA MET A 105 -4.31 -12.46 24.19
C MET A 105 -4.50 -10.95 24.13
N THR A 106 -4.41 -10.23 25.25
CA THR A 106 -4.55 -8.77 25.27
C THR A 106 -3.39 -8.07 24.58
N GLN A 107 -2.15 -8.53 24.80
CA GLN A 107 -0.98 -7.99 24.10
C GLN A 107 -1.04 -8.24 22.60
N THR A 108 -1.41 -9.46 22.19
CA THR A 108 -1.59 -9.81 20.78
C THR A 108 -2.70 -9.01 20.13
N ASN A 109 -3.86 -8.92 20.78
CA ASN A 109 -4.98 -8.15 20.25
C ASN A 109 -4.59 -6.67 20.07
N ARG A 110 -3.92 -6.07 21.06
CA ARG A 110 -3.42 -4.68 20.96
C ARG A 110 -2.45 -4.49 19.79
N ARG A 111 -1.55 -5.45 19.55
CA ARG A 111 -0.61 -5.41 18.41
C ARG A 111 -1.33 -5.53 17.06
N ILE A 112 -2.28 -6.46 16.93
CA ILE A 112 -3.08 -6.64 15.72
C ILE A 112 -3.88 -5.38 15.41
N VAL A 113 -4.54 -4.80 16.42
CA VAL A 113 -5.30 -3.55 16.28
C VAL A 113 -4.37 -2.40 15.86
N ALA A 114 -3.20 -2.26 16.48
CA ALA A 114 -2.23 -1.22 16.13
C ALA A 114 -1.74 -1.35 14.68
N LEU A 115 -1.42 -2.58 14.23
CA LEU A 115 -1.04 -2.86 12.84
C LEU A 115 -2.19 -2.57 11.87
N GLY A 116 -3.43 -2.92 12.24
CA GLY A 116 -4.63 -2.63 11.45
C GLY A 116 -4.85 -1.13 11.27
N ILE A 117 -4.71 -0.34 12.35
CA ILE A 117 -4.80 1.12 12.28
C ILE A 117 -3.70 1.68 11.38
N LEU A 118 -2.45 1.22 11.54
CA LEU A 118 -1.33 1.63 10.69
C LEU A 118 -1.61 1.34 9.21
N LEU A 119 -2.17 0.16 8.91
CA LEU A 119 -2.54 -0.23 7.55
C LEU A 119 -3.58 0.72 6.95
N ILE A 120 -4.66 1.02 7.69
CA ILE A 120 -5.71 1.96 7.25
C ILE A 120 -5.11 3.34 6.98
N LEU A 121 -4.22 3.82 7.86
CA LEU A 121 -3.53 5.09 7.68
C LEU A 121 -2.64 5.11 6.43
N LEU A 122 -1.89 4.03 6.17
CA LEU A 122 -1.06 3.90 4.98
C LEU A 122 -1.88 3.84 3.69
N ILE A 123 -3.01 3.12 3.69
CA ILE A 123 -3.94 3.08 2.55
C ILE A 123 -4.50 4.49 2.28
N GLY A 124 -4.98 5.16 3.34
CA GLY A 124 -5.55 6.51 3.23
C GLY A 124 -4.52 7.53 2.74
N TRP A 125 -3.32 7.50 3.32
CA TRP A 125 -2.21 8.36 2.92
C TRP A 125 -1.77 8.10 1.47
N GLY A 126 -1.59 6.83 1.09
CA GLY A 126 -1.22 6.43 -0.26
C GLY A 126 -2.26 6.84 -1.31
N SER A 127 -3.56 6.73 -1.00
CA SER A 127 -4.66 7.15 -1.88
C SER A 127 -4.64 8.66 -2.16
N ILE A 128 -4.44 9.47 -1.12
CA ILE A 128 -4.33 10.93 -1.22
C ILE A 128 -3.08 11.31 -2.01
N TYR A 129 -1.95 10.71 -1.67
CA TYR A 129 -0.66 10.95 -2.33
C TYR A 129 -0.77 10.69 -3.83
N LEU A 130 -1.24 9.50 -4.22
CA LEU A 130 -1.37 9.10 -5.63
C LEU A 130 -2.25 10.08 -6.44
N THR A 131 -3.39 10.45 -5.86
CA THR A 131 -4.36 11.32 -6.53
C THR A 131 -3.78 12.71 -6.79
N HIS A 132 -3.08 13.28 -5.81
CA HIS A 132 -2.55 14.63 -5.94
C HIS A 132 -1.21 14.71 -6.68
N LYS A 133 -0.30 13.76 -6.47
CA LYS A 133 1.06 13.82 -7.01
C LYS A 133 1.23 13.21 -8.38
N VAL A 134 0.51 12.14 -8.70
CA VAL A 134 0.75 11.38 -9.95
C VAL A 134 -0.39 11.59 -10.94
N ALA A 135 -1.64 11.37 -10.51
CA ALA A 135 -2.78 11.42 -11.42
C ALA A 135 -2.99 12.82 -12.04
N GLY A 136 -2.73 13.89 -11.27
CA GLY A 136 -2.88 15.27 -11.73
C GLY A 136 -1.92 15.66 -12.88
N PRO A 137 -0.60 15.48 -12.74
CA PRO A 137 0.35 15.71 -13.83
C PRO A 137 0.09 14.83 -15.06
N VAL A 138 -0.14 13.53 -14.87
CA VAL A 138 -0.43 12.59 -15.98
C VAL A 138 -1.69 13.00 -16.75
N PHE A 139 -2.74 13.43 -16.04
CA PHE A 139 -3.94 13.94 -16.68
C PHE A 139 -3.66 15.14 -17.59
N ARG A 140 -2.88 16.10 -17.10
CA ARG A 140 -2.53 17.30 -17.85
C ARG A 140 -1.70 16.98 -19.09
N VAL A 141 -0.80 16.01 -19.02
CA VAL A 141 -0.07 15.52 -20.21
C VAL A 141 -1.03 14.95 -21.23
N ASN A 142 -1.90 14.02 -20.82
CA ASN A 142 -2.87 13.40 -21.73
C ASN A 142 -3.81 14.42 -22.37
N GLN A 143 -4.24 15.44 -21.61
CA GLN A 143 -5.04 16.53 -22.15
C GLN A 143 -4.27 17.34 -23.18
N SER A 144 -3.00 17.67 -22.90
CA SER A 144 -2.18 18.48 -23.80
C SER A 144 -1.78 17.73 -25.06
N LEU A 145 -1.58 16.40 -24.97
CA LEU A 145 -1.40 15.54 -26.14
C LEU A 145 -2.64 15.53 -27.04
N ARG A 146 -3.85 15.54 -26.47
CA ARG A 146 -5.09 15.67 -27.25
C ARG A 146 -5.20 17.02 -27.96
N GLU A 147 -4.77 18.10 -27.31
CA GLU A 147 -4.73 19.43 -27.94
C GLU A 147 -3.75 19.46 -29.13
N ILE A 148 -2.55 18.89 -28.97
CA ILE A 148 -1.58 18.74 -30.06
C ILE A 148 -2.15 17.90 -31.20
N HIS A 149 -2.78 16.76 -30.87
CA HIS A 149 -3.46 15.90 -31.84
C HIS A 149 -4.54 16.68 -32.64
N ASN A 150 -5.26 17.59 -31.99
CA ASN A 150 -6.27 18.43 -32.62
C ASN A 150 -5.68 19.64 -33.37
N GLY A 151 -4.35 19.74 -33.50
CA GLY A 151 -3.65 20.78 -34.25
C GLY A 151 -3.25 22.02 -33.44
N ASN A 152 -3.50 22.04 -32.12
CA ASN A 152 -3.07 23.14 -31.25
C ASN A 152 -1.63 22.91 -30.76
N LEU A 153 -0.66 23.38 -31.54
CA LEU A 153 0.78 23.24 -31.27
C LEU A 153 1.33 24.34 -30.35
N ALA A 154 0.56 25.39 -30.07
CA ALA A 154 0.96 26.48 -29.19
C ALA A 154 0.88 26.12 -27.69
N ILE A 155 0.33 24.95 -27.36
CA ILE A 155 0.13 24.55 -25.97
C ILE A 155 1.45 24.28 -25.25
N ARG A 156 1.54 24.72 -23.99
CA ARG A 156 2.68 24.48 -23.11
C ARG A 156 2.19 24.01 -21.74
N ILE A 157 2.90 23.05 -21.15
CA ILE A 157 2.59 22.50 -19.84
C ILE A 157 3.61 22.95 -18.80
N ARG A 158 3.14 23.20 -17.58
CA ARG A 158 4.00 23.46 -16.42
C ARG A 158 3.49 22.67 -15.23
N PHE A 159 4.34 21.80 -14.68
CA PHE A 159 4.02 21.08 -13.44
C PHE A 159 4.36 21.92 -12.21
N ARG A 160 3.85 21.51 -11.04
CA ARG A 160 4.16 22.22 -9.78
C ARG A 160 5.60 21.93 -9.38
N LYS A 161 6.20 22.87 -8.64
CA LYS A 161 7.64 22.90 -8.28
C LYS A 161 8.17 21.58 -7.68
N PHE A 162 7.33 20.86 -6.95
CA PHE A 162 7.71 19.65 -6.21
C PHE A 162 7.39 18.34 -6.92
N ASP A 163 6.96 18.36 -8.18
CA ASP A 163 6.70 17.13 -8.94
C ASP A 163 8.00 16.74 -9.66
N GLU A 164 8.48 15.50 -9.46
CA GLU A 164 9.70 14.95 -10.11
C GLU A 164 9.62 14.99 -11.65
N SER A 165 8.43 15.25 -12.19
CA SER A 165 8.14 15.34 -13.62
C SER A 165 8.55 16.64 -14.29
N GLN A 166 9.28 17.56 -13.64
CA GLN A 166 9.70 18.82 -14.29
C GLN A 166 10.47 18.59 -15.60
N GLY A 167 11.34 17.57 -15.64
CA GLY A 167 12.05 17.17 -16.87
C GLY A 167 11.09 16.74 -17.99
N LEU A 168 9.98 16.08 -17.65
CA LEU A 168 8.95 15.72 -18.61
C LEU A 168 8.23 16.95 -19.18
N SER A 169 7.91 17.96 -18.35
CA SER A 169 7.30 19.19 -18.87
C SER A 169 8.23 19.96 -19.80
N ALA A 170 9.52 20.01 -19.49
CA ALA A 170 10.51 20.65 -20.35
C ALA A 170 10.59 19.96 -21.72
N ARG A 171 10.77 18.63 -21.73
CA ARG A 171 10.81 17.82 -22.95
C ARG A 171 9.52 17.89 -23.76
N PHE A 172 8.35 17.87 -23.10
CA PHE A 172 7.06 18.05 -23.77
C PHE A 172 6.96 19.41 -24.45
N ASN A 173 7.34 20.48 -23.76
CA ASN A 173 7.29 21.83 -24.31
C ASN A 173 8.26 22.01 -25.46
N GLU A 174 9.43 21.41 -25.39
CA GLU A 174 10.42 21.40 -26.48
C GLU A 174 9.88 20.67 -27.72
N MET A 175 9.27 19.49 -27.54
CA MET A 175 8.59 18.76 -28.61
C MET A 175 7.47 19.61 -29.24
N ALA A 176 6.59 20.18 -28.42
CA ALA A 176 5.48 21.01 -28.90
C ALA A 176 6.00 22.26 -29.66
N ALA A 177 7.06 22.90 -29.15
CA ALA A 177 7.69 24.04 -29.81
C ALA A 177 8.39 23.65 -31.13
N SER A 178 8.96 22.45 -31.22
CA SER A 178 9.55 21.95 -32.46
C SER A 178 8.47 21.79 -33.55
N LEU A 179 7.37 21.11 -33.22
CA LEU A 179 6.23 20.94 -34.13
C LEU A 179 5.63 22.29 -34.55
N ASP A 180 5.43 23.19 -33.60
CA ASP A 180 4.90 24.54 -33.83
C ASP A 180 5.79 25.34 -34.79
N ARG A 181 7.12 25.29 -34.60
CA ARG A 181 8.08 25.97 -35.49
C ARG A 181 8.08 25.40 -36.90
N SER A 182 8.05 24.08 -37.07
CA SER A 182 8.02 23.48 -38.41
C SER A 182 6.71 23.77 -39.14
N VAL A 183 5.55 23.61 -38.48
CA VAL A 183 4.26 23.96 -39.09
C VAL A 183 4.16 25.46 -39.38
N GLY A 184 4.67 26.31 -38.49
CA GLY A 184 4.77 27.76 -38.71
C GLY A 184 5.72 28.13 -39.85
N GLY A 185 6.82 27.40 -40.03
CA GLY A 185 7.74 27.54 -41.16
C GLY A 185 7.04 27.23 -42.48
N MET A 186 6.35 26.09 -42.57
CA MET A 186 5.57 25.71 -43.76
C MET A 186 4.47 26.74 -44.08
N LYS A 187 3.75 27.22 -43.06
CA LYS A 187 2.71 28.27 -43.23
C LYS A 187 3.29 29.59 -43.75
N ARG A 188 4.48 30.00 -43.30
CA ARG A 188 5.17 31.21 -43.78
C ARG A 188 5.66 31.06 -45.21
N ALA A 189 6.25 29.91 -45.54
CA ALA A 189 6.68 29.61 -46.90
C ALA A 189 5.54 29.72 -47.91
N LEU A 190 4.33 29.27 -47.55
CA LEU A 190 3.14 29.39 -48.40
C LEU A 190 2.57 30.81 -48.52
N ARG A 191 2.82 31.70 -47.55
CA ARG A 191 2.21 33.05 -47.51
C ARG A 191 3.13 34.14 -48.02
N GLU A 192 4.42 34.03 -47.74
CA GLU A 192 5.38 35.13 -47.89
C GLU A 192 6.39 34.88 -49.01
N ILE A 193 6.57 33.63 -49.46
CA ILE A 193 7.58 33.27 -50.47
C ILE A 193 6.90 33.07 -51.84
N PRO A 194 7.54 33.51 -52.95
CA PRO A 194 7.04 33.23 -54.30
C PRO A 194 6.85 31.72 -54.55
N PRO A 195 5.84 31.31 -55.33
CA PRO A 195 5.52 29.89 -55.54
C PRO A 195 6.69 29.02 -56.00
N SER A 196 7.61 29.59 -56.79
CA SER A 196 8.80 28.91 -57.31
C SER A 196 9.86 28.59 -56.24
N GLN A 197 9.92 29.38 -55.16
CA GLN A 197 10.86 29.18 -54.04
C GLN A 197 10.18 28.51 -52.84
N ALA A 198 8.85 28.64 -52.72
CA ALA A 198 8.07 28.03 -51.65
C ALA A 198 8.14 26.49 -51.70
N THR A 199 8.16 25.89 -52.88
CA THR A 199 8.28 24.43 -53.07
C THR A 199 9.59 23.88 -52.51
N GLU A 200 10.72 24.54 -52.78
CA GLU A 200 12.03 24.14 -52.26
C GLU A 200 12.11 24.30 -50.74
N ALA A 201 11.58 25.42 -50.20
CA ALA A 201 11.52 25.66 -48.76
C ALA A 201 10.64 24.63 -48.03
N LEU A 202 9.51 24.23 -48.63
CA LEU A 202 8.64 23.17 -48.10
C LEU A 202 9.32 21.82 -48.15
N GLN A 203 9.97 21.47 -49.25
CA GLN A 203 10.71 20.21 -49.38
C GLN A 203 11.75 20.08 -48.27
N LYS A 204 12.53 21.15 -48.03
CA LYS A 204 13.55 21.17 -46.97
C LYS A 204 12.98 20.95 -45.55
N GLU A 205 11.81 21.50 -45.24
CA GLU A 205 11.16 21.25 -43.94
C GLU A 205 10.53 19.85 -43.88
N LEU A 206 10.01 19.31 -44.99
CA LEU A 206 9.45 17.97 -45.05
C LEU A 206 10.51 16.87 -44.91
N ASP A 207 11.70 17.06 -45.49
CA ASP A 207 12.84 16.13 -45.39
C ASP A 207 13.31 15.91 -43.94
N ARG A 208 12.99 16.84 -43.03
CA ARG A 208 13.25 16.68 -41.59
C ARG A 208 12.36 15.62 -40.93
N PHE A 209 11.22 15.30 -41.51
CA PHE A 209 10.25 14.37 -40.95
C PHE A 209 10.34 13.02 -41.62
N ARG A 210 10.51 11.96 -40.82
CA ARG A 210 10.29 10.59 -41.27
C ARG A 210 8.84 10.22 -41.00
N THR A 211 8.11 9.85 -42.05
CA THR A 211 6.71 9.41 -41.93
C THR A 211 6.59 7.96 -42.33
N THR A 212 5.52 7.29 -41.94
CA THR A 212 5.27 5.90 -42.32
C THR A 212 4.80 5.75 -43.77
N SER A 213 4.45 6.87 -44.41
CA SER A 213 3.77 6.93 -45.71
C SER A 213 4.65 7.51 -46.83
N GLY A 214 5.93 7.76 -46.56
CA GLY A 214 6.87 8.38 -47.50
C GLY A 214 8.26 7.78 -47.39
#